data_AF-A0A969XWH8-F1
#
_entry.id   AF-A0A969XWH8-F1
#
_cell.length_a   1.000
_cell.length_b   1.000
_cell.length_c   1.000
_cell.angle_alpha   90.00
_cell.angle_beta   90.00
_cell.angle_gamma   90.00
#
_symmetry.space_group_name_H-M   'P 1'
#
loop_
_entity.id
_entity.type
_entity.pdbx_description
1 polymer ?
#
loop_
_entity_poly.entity_id
_entity_poly.type
_entity_poly.pdbx_seq_one_letter_code
_entity_poly.pdbx_strand_id
1 'polypeptide(L)'
;MKKLIIMILICVNLALVAVLAFHATARPAEAQVRQVRGDYTLASARRDDDEDVVFVLDNNSGVLFGIWADTSRQNVEFVILGPRDLARDFAAAQR
;
A
#
# COMPACT_ATOMS: atom_id res chain seq x y z
N MET A 1 -6.03 19.16 44.14
CA MET A 1 -5.91 19.77 42.80
C MET A 1 -4.99 18.99 41.86
N LYS A 2 -3.73 18.69 42.22
CA LYS A 2 -2.80 17.91 41.38
C LYS A 2 -3.37 16.56 40.87
N LYS A 3 -4.02 15.78 41.74
CA LYS A 3 -4.65 14.50 41.38
C LYS A 3 -5.79 14.65 40.34
N LEU A 4 -6.56 15.72 40.42
CA LEU A 4 -7.66 16.01 39.49
C LEU A 4 -7.11 16.33 38.09
N ILE A 5 -6.05 17.15 38.03
CA ILE A 5 -5.37 17.51 36.78
C ILE A 5 -4.78 16.27 36.10
N ILE A 6 -4.13 15.38 36.87
CA ILE A 6 -3.58 14.13 36.35
C ILE A 6 -4.69 13.24 35.78
N MET A 7 -5.82 13.12 36.48
CA MET A 7 -6.94 12.30 36.03
C MET A 7 -7.54 12.83 34.71
N ILE A 8 -7.70 14.15 34.59
CA ILE A 8 -8.15 14.79 33.35
C ILE A 8 -7.15 14.52 32.22
N LEU A 9 -5.85 14.65 32.48
CA LEU A 9 -4.81 14.41 31.48
C LEU A 9 -4.84 12.97 30.96
N ILE A 10 -5.06 12.00 31.84
CA ILE A 10 -5.17 10.58 31.48
C ILE A 10 -6.39 10.36 30.59
N CYS A 11 -7.55 10.91 30.97
CA CYS A 11 -8.78 10.78 30.17
C CYS A 11 -8.63 11.42 28.78
N VAL A 12 -8.01 12.60 28.69
CA VAL A 12 -7.74 13.27 27.42
C VAL A 12 -6.81 12.45 26.53
N ASN A 13 -5.73 11.88 27.09
CA ASN A 13 -4.83 11.02 26.34
C ASN A 13 -5.53 9.75 25.84
N LEU A 14 -6.34 9.10 26.67
CA LEU A 14 -7.13 7.94 26.28
C LEU A 14 -8.13 8.28 25.15
N ALA A 15 -8.80 9.42 25.24
CA ALA A 15 -9.70 9.89 24.19
C ALA A 15 -8.96 10.13 22.87
N LEU A 16 -7.79 10.77 22.91
CA LEU A 16 -6.95 10.99 21.72
C LEU A 16 -6.48 9.69 21.08
N VAL A 17 -6.06 8.71 21.89
CA VAL A 17 -5.64 7.38 21.40
C VAL A 17 -6.82 6.64 20.76
N ALA A 18 -8.00 6.70 21.38
CA ALA A 18 -9.21 6.10 20.81
C ALA A 18 -9.55 6.73 19.45
N VAL A 19 -9.54 8.06 19.35
CA VAL A 19 -9.80 8.77 18.08
C VAL A 19 -8.80 8.37 16.99
N LEU A 20 -7.50 8.30 17.33
CA LEU A 20 -6.46 7.84 16.42
C LEU A 20 -6.68 6.39 15.96
N ALA A 21 -7.07 5.49 16.87
CA ALA A 21 -7.35 4.10 16.54
C ALA A 21 -8.54 3.96 15.57
N PHE A 22 -9.59 4.78 15.74
CA PHE A 22 -10.77 4.76 14.86
C PHE A 22 -10.55 5.49 13.52
N HIS A 23 -9.65 6.48 13.46
CA HIS A 23 -9.36 7.27 12.25
C HIS A 23 -8.06 6.85 11.55
N ALA A 24 -7.38 5.81 12.03
CA ALA A 24 -6.29 5.18 11.31
C ALA A 24 -6.84 4.36 10.13
N THR A 25 -7.44 5.05 9.16
CA THR A 25 -7.72 4.45 7.86
C THR A 25 -6.43 4.42 7.07
N ALA A 26 -6.13 3.28 6.44
CA ALA A 26 -5.07 3.21 5.44
C ALA A 26 -5.41 4.26 4.38
N ARG A 27 -4.52 5.25 4.19
CA ARG A 27 -4.69 6.16 3.06
C ARG A 27 -4.60 5.33 1.78
N PRO A 28 -5.50 5.54 0.80
CA PRO A 28 -5.43 4.80 -0.46
C PRO A 28 -4.04 4.97 -1.05
N ALA A 29 -3.49 3.91 -1.62
CA ALA A 29 -2.18 3.99 -2.22
C ALA A 29 -2.25 4.86 -3.48
N GLU A 30 -1.86 6.12 -3.35
CA GLU A 30 -1.64 6.99 -4.50
C GLU A 30 -0.46 6.42 -5.32
N ALA A 31 -0.51 6.58 -6.64
CA ALA A 31 0.52 6.02 -7.50
C ALA A 31 1.86 6.70 -7.24
N GLN A 32 2.73 6.01 -6.51
CA GLN A 32 4.05 6.51 -6.15
C GLN A 32 5.11 5.59 -6.74
N VAL A 33 5.83 6.14 -7.72
CA VAL A 33 7.02 5.48 -8.27
C VAL A 33 8.19 5.76 -7.36
N ARG A 34 8.70 4.74 -6.68
CA ARG A 34 9.92 4.84 -5.89
C ARG A 34 11.00 3.97 -6.52
N GLN A 35 12.04 4.63 -7.02
CA GLN A 35 13.26 3.92 -7.39
C GLN A 35 13.95 3.49 -6.08
N VAL A 36 13.88 2.21 -5.78
CA VAL A 36 14.65 1.65 -4.67
C VAL A 36 16.08 1.50 -5.17
N ARG A 37 17.09 1.85 -4.35
CA ARG A 37 18.51 1.68 -4.71
C ARG A 37 18.74 0.26 -5.26
N GLY A 38 18.95 0.12 -6.57
CA GLY A 38 19.05 -1.15 -7.29
C GLY A 38 18.36 -1.13 -8.65
N ASP A 39 18.31 -2.29 -9.30
CA ASP A 39 17.74 -2.49 -10.64
C ASP A 39 16.21 -2.67 -10.63
N TYR A 40 15.52 -2.16 -9.61
CA TYR A 40 14.09 -2.34 -9.42
C TYR A 40 13.33 -1.02 -9.25
N THR A 41 12.21 -0.89 -9.95
CA THR A 41 11.27 0.21 -9.81
C THR A 41 9.99 -0.30 -9.15
N LEU A 42 9.56 0.34 -8.06
CA LEU A 42 8.29 0.04 -7.40
C LEU A 42 7.26 1.09 -7.77
N ALA A 43 6.03 0.65 -8.07
CA ALA A 43 4.89 1.53 -8.27
C ALA A 43 3.69 0.99 -7.50
N SER A 44 3.08 1.79 -6.63
CA SER A 44 1.76 1.49 -6.07
C SER A 44 0.65 1.95 -7.03
N ALA A 45 -0.51 1.32 -6.99
CA ALA A 45 -1.72 1.82 -7.64
C ALA A 45 -2.96 1.23 -6.95
N ARG A 46 -4.11 1.88 -7.11
CA ARG A 46 -5.39 1.34 -6.67
C ARG A 46 -6.04 0.53 -7.80
N ARG A 47 -6.48 -0.69 -7.50
CA ARG A 47 -7.25 -1.60 -8.36
C ARG A 47 -8.65 -1.69 -7.77
N ASP A 48 -9.64 -1.16 -8.48
CA ASP A 48 -11.02 -1.03 -8.00
C ASP A 48 -11.16 -0.28 -6.67
N ASP A 49 -12.37 -0.16 -6.11
CA ASP A 49 -12.65 0.86 -5.08
C ASP A 49 -11.87 0.68 -3.76
N ASP A 50 -11.33 -0.51 -3.46
CA ASP A 50 -10.68 -0.81 -2.17
C ASP A 50 -9.43 -1.73 -2.22
N GLU A 51 -8.90 -2.11 -3.40
CA GLU A 51 -7.69 -2.96 -3.45
C GLU A 51 -6.46 -2.14 -3.83
N ASP A 52 -5.42 -2.19 -3.00
CA ASP A 52 -4.11 -1.62 -3.35
C ASP A 52 -3.22 -2.69 -4.01
N VAL A 53 -2.57 -2.31 -5.11
CA VAL A 53 -1.62 -3.13 -5.86
C VAL A 53 -0.25 -2.49 -5.81
N VAL A 54 0.76 -3.32 -5.61
CA VAL A 54 2.17 -2.97 -5.74
C VAL A 54 2.72 -3.67 -6.98
N PHE A 55 3.24 -2.88 -7.90
CA PHE A 55 3.98 -3.34 -9.05
C PHE A 55 5.48 -3.25 -8.78
N VAL A 56 6.19 -4.32 -9.16
CA VAL A 56 7.65 -4.42 -9.10
C VAL A 56 8.16 -4.62 -10.52
N LEU A 57 8.90 -3.65 -11.03
CA LEU A 57 9.56 -3.72 -12.33
C LEU A 57 11.04 -4.03 -12.13
N ASP A 58 11.51 -5.12 -12.72
CA ASP A 58 12.93 -5.35 -12.95
C ASP A 58 13.39 -4.50 -14.15
N ASN A 59 14.22 -3.50 -13.89
CA ASN A 59 14.71 -2.57 -14.90
C ASN A 59 15.74 -3.22 -15.85
N ASN A 60 16.36 -4.33 -15.46
CA ASN A 60 17.31 -5.05 -16.32
C ASN A 60 16.58 -5.94 -17.31
N SER A 61 15.60 -6.72 -16.83
CA SER A 61 14.88 -7.68 -17.67
C SER A 61 13.60 -7.11 -18.30
N GLY A 62 13.13 -5.95 -17.85
CA GLY A 62 11.87 -5.36 -18.31
C GLY A 62 10.63 -6.15 -17.87
N VAL A 63 10.77 -7.03 -16.87
CA VAL A 63 9.69 -7.87 -16.37
C VAL A 63 8.98 -7.17 -15.21
N LEU A 64 7.66 -7.06 -15.32
CA LEU A 64 6.78 -6.49 -14.32
C LEU A 64 6.07 -7.61 -13.53
N PHE A 65 6.06 -7.49 -12.22
CA PHE A 65 5.27 -8.33 -11.32
C PHE A 65 4.24 -7.47 -10.59
N GLY A 66 2.99 -7.90 -10.56
CA GLY A 66 1.95 -7.29 -9.73
C GLY A 66 1.69 -8.12 -8.48
N ILE A 67 1.63 -7.46 -7.33
CA ILE A 67 1.27 -8.07 -6.05
C ILE A 67 0.12 -7.24 -5.48
N TRP A 68 -1.00 -7.87 -5.15
CA TRP A 68 -2.09 -7.20 -4.44
C TRP A 68 -2.44 -7.98 -3.18
N ALA A 69 -2.94 -7.25 -2.19
CA ALA A 69 -3.39 -7.82 -0.93
C ALA A 69 -4.90 -8.00 -0.99
N ASP A 70 -5.36 -9.24 -0.89
CA ASP A 70 -6.78 -9.53 -0.67
C ASP A 70 -7.12 -9.21 0.79
N THR A 71 -7.74 -8.05 1.00
CA THR A 71 -8.22 -7.56 2.30
C THR A 71 -9.66 -7.97 2.59
N SER A 72 -10.34 -8.65 1.65
CA SER A 72 -11.72 -9.15 1.86
C SER A 72 -11.79 -10.28 2.89
N ARG A 73 -10.63 -10.90 3.19
CA ARG A 73 -10.48 -12.00 4.14
C ARG A 73 -9.89 -11.49 5.46
N GLN A 74 -10.28 -12.11 6.58
CA GLN A 74 -9.70 -11.83 7.90
C GLN A 74 -8.17 -12.06 7.97
N ASN A 75 -7.63 -12.88 7.05
CA ASN A 75 -6.21 -13.05 6.85
C ASN A 75 -5.82 -12.38 5.54
N VAL A 76 -4.92 -11.40 5.61
CA VAL A 76 -4.37 -10.71 4.44
C VAL A 76 -3.61 -11.75 3.59
N GLU A 77 -4.10 -12.00 2.38
CA GLU A 77 -3.47 -12.92 1.43
C GLU A 77 -2.79 -12.12 0.32
N PHE A 78 -1.51 -12.41 0.05
CA PHE A 78 -0.77 -11.78 -1.05
C PHE A 78 -0.94 -12.60 -2.32
N VAL A 79 -1.57 -12.03 -3.34
CA VAL A 79 -1.78 -12.68 -4.62
C VAL A 79 -0.79 -12.13 -5.64
N ILE A 80 0.02 -13.02 -6.21
CA ILE A 80 0.97 -12.71 -7.27
C ILE A 80 0.26 -12.81 -8.62
N LEU A 81 0.17 -11.69 -9.35
CA LEU A 81 -0.52 -11.59 -10.64
C LEU A 81 0.26 -12.21 -11.82
N GLY A 82 1.42 -12.80 -11.53
CA GLY A 82 2.32 -13.40 -12.52
C GLY A 82 3.22 -12.36 -13.21
N PRO A 83 4.28 -12.83 -13.91
CA PRO A 83 5.19 -11.98 -14.65
C PRO A 83 4.55 -11.46 -15.95
N ARG A 84 4.85 -10.20 -16.27
CA ARG A 84 4.49 -9.53 -17.53
C ARG A 84 5.78 -9.04 -18.20
N ASP A 85 6.01 -9.43 -19.44
CA ASP A 85 7.11 -8.90 -20.25
C ASP A 85 6.64 -7.62 -20.93
N LEU A 86 7.11 -6.48 -20.44
CA LEU A 86 6.67 -5.18 -20.96
C LEU A 86 7.12 -4.96 -22.40
N ALA A 87 8.30 -5.45 -22.81
CA ALA A 87 8.77 -5.28 -24.17
C ALA A 87 7.85 -5.99 -25.16
N ARG A 88 7.42 -7.22 -24.82
CA ARG A 88 6.45 -7.98 -25.62
C ARG A 88 5.07 -7.31 -25.63
N ASP A 89 4.59 -6.89 -24.47
CA ASP A 89 3.25 -6.31 -24.32
C ASP A 89 3.13 -4.97 -25.07
N PHE A 90 4.15 -4.09 -25.00
CA PHE A 90 4.15 -2.84 -25.75
C PHE A 90 4.38 -3.02 -27.25
N ALA A 91 5.19 -4.00 -27.68
CA ALA A 91 5.36 -4.31 -29.10
C ALA A 91 4.06 -4.82 -29.75
N ALA A 92 3.25 -5.57 -29.00
CA ALA A 92 1.93 -6.01 -29.46
C ALA A 92 0.91 -4.84 -29.53
N ALA A 93 1.02 -3.86 -28.63
CA ALA A 93 0.10 -2.73 -28.54
C ALA A 93 0.29 -1.65 -29.65
N GLN A 94 1.40 -1.69 -30.38
CA GLN A 94 1.70 -0.73 -31.47
C GLN A 94 1.24 -1.20 -32.86
N ARG A 95 0.50 -2.32 -32.96
CA ARG A 95 -0.12 -2.82 -34.19
C ARG A 95 -1.63 -2.62 -34.15
#